data_AF-A0A2K5P714-F1
#
_entry.id   AF-A0A2K5P714-F1
#
_cell.length_a   1.000
_cell.length_b   1.000
_cell.length_c   1.000
_cell.angle_alpha   90.00
_cell.angle_beta   90.00
_cell.angle_gamma   90.00
#
_symmetry.space_group_name_H-M   'P 1'
#
loop_
_entity.id
_entity.type
_entity.pdbx_description
1 polymer ?
#
loop_
_entity_poly.entity_id
_entity_poly.type
_entity_poly.pdbx_seq_one_letter_code
_entity_poly.pdbx_strand_id
1 'polypeptide(L)' 'MAASGKTSKSEPNHVIFKKISRDKSVTIYLGKRDYIDHVSQVQPVDGVVLVDPDLVKGKKVS' A
#
# COMPACT_ATOMS: atom_id res chain seq x y z
N MET A 1 22.07 -37.42 -16.97
CA MET A 1 21.82 -36.58 -15.78
C MET A 1 20.87 -35.46 -16.21
N ALA A 2 19.59 -35.53 -15.85
CA ALA A 2 18.60 -34.53 -16.24
C ALA A 2 18.74 -33.28 -15.36
N ALA A 3 18.94 -32.11 -15.96
CA ALA A 3 18.94 -30.84 -15.26
C ALA A 3 17.51 -30.52 -14.81
N SER A 4 17.28 -30.50 -13.50
CA SER A 4 16.04 -30.04 -12.88
C SER A 4 15.91 -28.53 -13.12
N GLY A 5 15.06 -28.15 -14.09
CA GLY A 5 14.67 -26.78 -14.30
C GLY A 5 13.87 -26.30 -13.10
N LYS A 6 14.50 -25.51 -12.22
CA LYS A 6 13.77 -24.70 -11.24
C LYS A 6 12.92 -23.71 -12.01
N THR A 7 11.62 -23.97 -12.10
CA THR A 7 10.64 -22.96 -12.51
C THR A 7 10.66 -21.88 -11.42
N SER A 8 11.40 -20.80 -11.68
CA SER A 8 11.30 -19.58 -10.88
C SER A 8 9.88 -19.06 -11.08
N LYS A 9 8.97 -19.41 -10.18
CA LYS A 9 7.72 -18.67 -10.01
C LYS A 9 8.16 -17.24 -9.72
N SER A 10 7.99 -16.34 -10.68
CA SER A 10 8.23 -14.93 -10.45
C SER A 10 7.36 -14.52 -9.27
N GLU A 11 7.98 -13.91 -8.25
CA GLU A 11 7.26 -13.30 -7.13
C GLU A 11 6.08 -12.50 -7.68
N PRO A 12 4.86 -12.67 -7.14
CA PRO A 12 3.69 -11.94 -7.64
C PRO A 12 3.98 -10.45 -7.58
N ASN A 13 3.74 -9.76 -8.69
CA ASN A 13 3.99 -8.33 -8.82
C ASN A 13 3.14 -7.59 -7.76
N HIS A 14 3.78 -7.03 -6.74
CA HIS A 14 3.08 -6.41 -5.62
C HIS A 14 2.62 -4.99 -6.01
N VAL A 15 1.35 -4.86 -6.39
CA VAL A 15 0.77 -3.59 -6.81
C VAL A 15 0.49 -2.71 -5.60
N ILE A 16 1.03 -1.48 -5.59
CA ILE A 16 0.75 -0.46 -4.57
C ILE A 16 -0.07 0.67 -5.19
N PHE A 17 -1.13 1.07 -4.51
CA PHE A 17 -1.99 2.17 -4.93
C PHE A 17 -1.63 3.43 -4.16
N LYS A 18 -1.46 4.55 -4.87
CA LYS A 18 -1.22 5.85 -4.25
C LYS A 18 -2.25 6.90 -4.66
N LYS A 19 -2.51 7.85 -3.77
CA LYS A 19 -3.30 9.06 -4.05
C LYS A 19 -2.68 10.25 -3.33
N ILE A 20 -2.59 11.37 -4.03
CA ILE A 20 -1.98 12.61 -3.55
C ILE A 20 -3.10 13.62 -3.30
N SER A 21 -3.01 14.38 -2.20
CA SER A 21 -3.91 15.49 -1.92
C SER A 21 -3.78 16.61 -2.97
N ARG A 22 -4.79 17.47 -3.09
CA ARG A 22 -4.80 18.54 -4.10
C ARG A 22 -3.64 19.51 -3.94
N ASP A 23 -3.33 19.86 -2.70
CA ASP A 23 -2.22 20.75 -2.30
C ASP A 23 -0.86 20.02 -2.21
N LYS A 24 -0.85 18.70 -2.45
CA LYS A 24 0.33 17.82 -2.40
C LYS A 24 0.98 17.67 -1.03
N SER A 25 0.35 18.17 0.03
CA SER A 25 0.87 18.08 1.40
C SER A 25 0.84 16.66 1.96
N VAL A 26 -0.04 15.78 1.46
CA VAL A 26 -0.22 14.41 1.95
C VAL A 26 -0.36 13.43 0.78
N THR A 27 0.36 12.31 0.86
CA THR A 27 0.21 11.17 -0.07
C THR A 27 -0.05 9.89 0.71
N ILE A 28 -1.10 9.16 0.33
CA ILE A 28 -1.45 7.86 0.94
C ILE A 28 -1.00 6.73 0.02
N TYR A 29 -0.47 5.67 0.60
CA TYR A 29 -0.13 4.41 -0.08
C TYR A 29 -0.86 3.25 0.59
N LEU A 30 -1.60 2.47 -0.20
CA LEU A 30 -2.30 1.26 0.25
C LEU A 30 -1.85 0.05 -0.58
N GLY A 31 -1.74 -1.11 0.07
CA GLY A 31 -1.42 -2.37 -0.61
C GLY A 31 -2.57 -2.92 -1.46
N LYS A 32 -3.82 -2.54 -1.15
CA LYS A 32 -5.02 -2.97 -1.89
C LYS A 32 -6.17 -1.96 -1.78
N ARG A 33 -7.16 -2.10 -2.66
CA ARG A 33 -8.38 -1.26 -2.68
C ARG A 33 -9.61 -1.98 -2.13
N ASP A 34 -9.65 -3.29 -2.34
CA ASP A 34 -10.74 -4.14 -1.88
C ASP A 34 -10.25 -4.98 -0.68
N TYR A 35 -11.02 -4.97 0.40
CA TYR A 35 -10.71 -5.65 1.65
C TYR A 35 -11.80 -6.70 1.92
N ILE A 36 -11.38 -7.93 2.20
CA ILE A 36 -12.30 -9.06 2.31
C ILE A 36 -12.90 -9.11 3.72
N ASP A 37 -14.22 -9.15 3.80
CA ASP A 37 -14.98 -9.48 5.00
C ASP A 37 -15.21 -11.00 5.07
N HIS A 38 -14.77 -11.63 6.16
CA HIS A 38 -14.92 -13.08 6.41
C HIS A 38 -16.05 -13.39 7.41
N VAL A 39 -17.01 -12.47 7.62
CA VAL A 39 -18.13 -12.52 8.58
C VAL A 39 -17.68 -12.42 10.04
N SER A 40 -16.68 -13.23 10.44
CA SER A 40 -16.07 -13.21 11.77
C SER A 40 -15.08 -12.07 11.96
N GLN A 41 -14.42 -11.65 10.88
CA GLN A 41 -13.39 -10.61 10.88
C GLN A 41 -13.24 -9.99 9.50
N VAL A 42 -12.89 -8.71 9.48
CA VAL A 42 -12.60 -7.96 8.25
C VAL A 42 -11.09 -7.79 8.13
N GLN A 43 -10.56 -7.92 6.90
CA GLN A 43 -9.15 -7.65 6.66
C GLN A 43 -8.82 -6.18 7.03
N PRO A 44 -7.74 -5.93 7.80
CA PRO A 44 -7.39 -4.57 8.18
C PRO A 44 -6.93 -3.77 6.95
N VAL A 45 -7.23 -2.47 6.99
CA VAL A 45 -6.69 -1.48 6.06
C VAL A 45 -5.33 -1.04 6.57
N ASP A 46 -4.29 -1.51 5.89
CA ASP A 46 -2.90 -1.17 6.22
C ASP A 46 -2.27 -0.36 5.08
N GLY A 47 -1.41 0.57 5.47
CA GLY A 47 -0.78 1.53 4.57
C GLY A 47 0.07 2.56 5.28
N VAL A 48 0.68 3.43 4.48
CA VAL A 48 1.56 4.49 4.97
C VAL A 48 1.15 5.83 4.39
N VAL A 49 1.45 6.89 5.14
CA VAL A 49 1.19 8.27 4.74
C VAL A 49 2.53 9.01 4.65
N LEU A 50 2.82 9.55 3.48
CA LEU A 50 3.92 10.49 3.26
C LEU A 50 3.38 11.91 3.46
N VAL A 51 4.12 12.71 4.22
CA VAL A 51 3.70 14.04 4.67
C VAL A 51 4.79 15.05 4.33
N ASP A 52 4.41 16.16 3.69
CA ASP A 52 5.28 17.31 3.47
C ASP A 52 5.33 18.16 4.76
N PRO A 53 6.47 18.20 5.48
CA PRO A 53 6.56 18.85 6.78
C PRO A 53 6.35 20.36 6.73
N ASP A 54 6.64 21.02 5.61
CA ASP A 54 6.52 22.46 5.48
C ASP A 54 5.05 22.87 5.28
N LEU A 55 4.30 22.08 4.51
CA LEU A 55 2.89 22.35 4.20
C LEU A 55 1.94 21.98 5.35
N VAL A 56 2.32 21.01 6.18
CA VAL A 56 1.52 20.58 7.34
C VAL A 56 2.00 21.14 8.68
N LYS A 57 2.98 22.05 8.70
CA LYS A 57 3.56 22.59 9.94
C LYS A 57 2.48 23.08 10.91
N GLY A 58 2.53 22.61 12.15
CA GLY A 58 1.58 22.97 13.20
C GLY A 58 0.18 22.35 13.06
N LYS A 59 -0.03 21.48 12.07
CA LYS A 59 -1.29 20.75 11.86
C LYS A 59 -1.09 19.27 12.19
N LYS A 60 -2.17 18.61 12.60
CA LYS A 60 -2.19 17.15 12.75
C LYS A 60 -2.66 16.52 11.46
N VAL A 61 -2.01 15.44 11.04
CA VAL A 61 -2.52 14.57 9.99
C VAL A 61 -3.45 13.57 10.68
N SER A 62 -4.76 13.74 10.48
CA SER A 62 -5.84 12.97 11.12
C SER A 62 -6.61 12.14 10.11
#